data_AF-A0A8S9I4T5-F1
#
_entry.id   AF-A0A8S9I4T5-F1
#
_cell.length_a   1.000
_cell.length_b   1.000
_cell.length_c   1.000
_cell.angle_alpha   90.00
_cell.angle_beta   90.00
_cell.angle_gamma   90.00
#
_symmetry.space_group_name_H-M   'P 1'
#
loop_
_entity.id
_entity.type
_entity.pdbx_description
1 polymer ?
#
loop_
_entity_poly.entity_id
_entity_poly.type
_entity_poly.pdbx_seq_one_letter_code
_entity_poly.pdbx_strand_id
1 'polypeptide(L)'
;MARAAIKSHAPALYSLSVIQFNGSGGNKSDKNLRAGVALCARSAYLGHVDALRELGHCLQDGYGVPRDVAEGRRLLIQANARELAGSLRSYLSLKSGDETLTELNGLQVQEIRPVNRFLKDWFDSGRVVLAEGLRMCSHGGCGRPETRSHEFRRCSVCGKVNYCSRGCQALDWRVKHKMECAPLDLWVGAAAIGVGDEDVDAVEVENHAAR
;
A
#
# COMPACT_ATOMS: atom_id res chain seq x y z
N MET A 1 21.07 4.45 9.78
CA MET A 1 19.60 4.23 9.91
C MET A 1 18.84 4.54 8.61
N ALA A 2 18.84 5.77 8.10
CA ALA A 2 18.04 6.18 6.93
C ALA A 2 18.28 5.33 5.65
N ARG A 3 19.54 5.05 5.29
CA ARG A 3 19.86 4.19 4.12
C ARG A 3 19.26 2.79 4.20
N ALA A 4 19.16 2.21 5.40
CA ALA A 4 18.56 0.89 5.59
C ALA A 4 17.03 0.95 5.50
N ALA A 5 16.42 2.02 6.03
CA ALA A 5 14.98 2.24 5.91
C ALA A 5 14.55 2.45 4.44
N ILE A 6 15.35 3.16 3.63
CA ILE A 6 15.14 3.30 2.19
C ILE A 6 15.10 1.92 1.50
N LYS A 7 15.96 0.99 1.94
CA LYS A 7 15.98 -0.40 1.49
C LYS A 7 14.91 -1.29 2.13
N SER A 8 13.90 -0.70 2.78
CA SER A 8 12.81 -1.42 3.45
C SER A 8 13.28 -2.38 4.55
N HIS A 9 14.30 -2.01 5.32
CA HIS A 9 14.70 -2.75 6.50
C HIS A 9 13.74 -2.45 7.67
N ALA A 10 12.99 -3.45 8.12
CA ALA A 10 11.89 -3.24 9.07
C ALA A 10 12.31 -2.63 10.42
N PRO A 11 13.36 -3.14 11.12
CA PRO A 11 13.91 -2.46 12.31
C PRO A 11 14.30 -1.01 12.08
N ALA A 12 14.95 -0.68 10.96
CA ALA A 12 15.33 0.70 10.68
C ALA A 12 14.12 1.61 10.44
N LEU A 13 13.08 1.11 9.77
CA LEU A 13 11.80 1.82 9.62
C LEU A 13 11.12 2.05 10.97
N TYR A 14 11.16 1.04 11.85
CA TYR A 14 10.61 1.16 13.21
C TYR A 14 11.37 2.21 14.02
N SER A 15 12.70 2.19 14.02
CA SER A 15 13.49 3.20 14.71
C SER A 15 13.21 4.62 14.20
N LEU A 16 13.04 4.81 12.89
CA LEU A 16 12.62 6.09 12.33
C LEU A 16 11.21 6.49 12.77
N SER A 17 10.27 5.54 12.90
CA SER A 17 8.93 5.83 13.41
C SER A 17 8.96 6.37 14.84
N VAL A 18 9.78 5.77 15.71
CA VAL A 18 10.00 6.21 17.09
C VAL A 18 10.60 7.62 17.13
N ILE A 19 11.55 7.92 16.24
CA ILE A 19 12.11 9.27 16.07
C ILE A 19 11.00 10.29 15.73
N GLN A 20 10.09 9.96 14.81
CA GLN A 20 8.99 10.85 14.45
C GLN A 20 7.95 11.02 15.58
N PHE A 21 7.68 9.97 16.36
CA PHE A 21 6.79 10.04 17.52
C PHE A 21 7.35 10.85 18.68
N ASN A 22 8.65 10.72 18.90
CA ASN A 22 9.34 11.42 19.99
C ASN A 22 9.71 12.85 19.59
N GLY A 23 9.85 13.13 18.30
CA GLY A 23 10.35 14.38 17.76
C GLY A 23 11.84 14.50 18.05
N SER A 24 12.70 14.06 17.14
CA SER A 24 14.15 14.21 17.29
C SER A 24 14.85 14.67 16.03
N GLY A 25 15.78 15.62 16.23
CA GLY A 25 16.48 16.37 15.18
C GLY A 25 16.45 17.90 15.39
N GLY A 26 15.62 18.38 16.33
CA GLY A 26 15.42 19.80 16.66
C GLY A 26 14.66 19.96 17.98
N ASN A 27 13.55 20.69 17.95
CA ASN A 27 12.81 21.12 19.15
C ASN A 27 11.78 20.03 19.54
N LYS A 28 11.35 19.96 20.81
CA LYS A 28 10.29 19.01 21.26
C LYS A 28 8.95 19.14 20.50
N SER A 29 8.75 20.23 19.77
CA SER A 29 7.61 20.50 18.89
C SER A 29 7.68 19.77 17.54
N ASP A 30 8.82 19.18 17.16
CA ASP A 30 9.03 18.60 15.83
C ASP A 30 8.45 17.19 15.68
N LYS A 31 7.46 16.83 16.51
CA LYS A 31 6.77 15.55 16.42
C LYS A 31 5.93 15.51 15.16
N ASN A 32 6.15 14.51 14.32
CA ASN A 32 5.28 14.24 13.18
C ASN A 32 4.61 12.88 13.37
N LEU A 33 3.53 12.87 14.15
CA LEU A 33 2.82 11.63 14.51
C LEU A 33 2.32 10.89 13.27
N ARG A 34 1.84 11.62 12.26
CA ARG A 34 1.38 11.01 10.99
C ARG A 34 2.51 10.29 10.26
N ALA A 35 3.68 10.91 10.16
CA ALA A 35 4.86 10.28 9.57
C ALA A 35 5.34 9.08 10.41
N GLY A 36 5.30 9.21 11.74
CA GLY A 36 5.57 8.12 12.68
C GLY A 36 4.71 6.90 12.41
N VAL A 37 3.38 7.08 12.33
CA VAL A 37 2.48 5.97 12.06
C VAL A 37 2.70 5.39 10.67
N ALA A 38 2.93 6.20 9.64
CA ALA A 38 3.19 5.69 8.29
C ALA A 38 4.44 4.79 8.24
N LEU A 39 5.52 5.21 8.91
CA LEU A 39 6.74 4.41 9.04
C LEU A 39 6.51 3.15 9.88
N CYS A 40 5.75 3.27 10.97
CA CYS A 40 5.38 2.16 11.85
C CYS A 40 4.57 1.10 11.11
N ALA A 41 3.54 1.52 10.36
CA ALA A 41 2.72 0.65 9.54
C ALA A 41 3.54 -0.03 8.43
N ARG A 42 4.47 0.69 7.80
CA ARG A 42 5.39 0.09 6.82
C ARG A 42 6.33 -0.94 7.46
N SER A 43 6.81 -0.71 8.68
CA SER A 43 7.63 -1.68 9.40
C SER A 43 6.83 -2.92 9.84
N ALA A 44 5.62 -2.70 10.36
CA ALA A 44 4.68 -3.77 10.72
C ALA A 44 4.31 -4.63 9.51
N TYR A 45 4.11 -4.01 8.34
CA TYR A 45 3.89 -4.69 7.06
C TYR A 45 5.01 -5.66 6.69
N LEU A 46 6.26 -5.32 7.03
CA LEU A 46 7.44 -6.15 6.78
C LEU A 46 7.67 -7.21 7.88
N GLY A 47 6.75 -7.33 8.84
CA GLY A 47 6.79 -8.36 9.88
C GLY A 47 7.44 -7.94 11.20
N HIS A 48 7.75 -6.65 11.39
CA HIS A 48 8.31 -6.18 12.67
C HIS A 48 7.22 -6.17 13.75
N VAL A 49 7.36 -7.03 14.78
CA VAL A 49 6.32 -7.25 15.78
C VAL A 49 6.10 -6.01 16.66
N ASP A 50 7.17 -5.33 17.09
CA ASP A 50 7.02 -4.11 17.89
C ASP A 50 6.31 -2.99 17.12
N ALA A 51 6.56 -2.87 15.82
CA ALA A 51 5.91 -1.86 15.01
C ALA A 51 4.41 -2.16 14.81
N LEU A 52 4.06 -3.45 14.76
CA LEU A 52 2.67 -3.89 14.73
C LEU A 52 1.95 -3.56 16.05
N ARG A 53 2.63 -3.76 17.18
CA ARG A 53 2.11 -3.39 18.50
C ARG A 53 1.91 -1.89 18.64
N GLU A 54 2.91 -1.10 18.27
CA GLU A 54 2.83 0.36 18.29
C GLU A 54 1.69 0.88 17.40
N LEU A 55 1.49 0.29 16.22
CA LEU A 55 0.36 0.64 15.37
C LEU A 55 -0.99 0.32 16.04
N GLY A 56 -1.08 -0.80 16.76
CA GLY A 56 -2.25 -1.18 17.56
C GLY A 56 -2.58 -0.15 18.65
N HIS A 57 -1.56 0.37 19.35
CA HIS A 57 -1.73 1.46 20.31
C HIS A 57 -2.16 2.77 19.64
N CYS A 58 -1.50 3.15 18.54
CA CYS A 58 -1.87 4.35 17.79
C CYS A 58 -3.35 4.36 17.39
N LEU A 59 -3.88 3.21 16.94
CA LEU A 59 -5.28 3.07 16.57
C LEU A 59 -6.24 3.12 17.76
N GLN A 60 -5.88 2.51 18.90
CA GLN A 60 -6.73 2.54 20.10
C GLN A 60 -6.85 3.94 20.69
N ASP A 61 -5.78 4.71 20.65
CA ASP A 61 -5.70 6.03 21.29
C ASP A 61 -5.98 7.18 20.32
N GLY A 62 -6.01 6.91 19.00
CA GLY A 62 -6.12 7.94 17.97
C GLY A 62 -4.83 8.78 17.84
N TYR A 63 -3.67 8.18 18.12
CA TYR A 63 -2.39 8.86 18.14
C TYR A 63 -1.79 8.94 16.73
N GLY A 64 -1.89 10.12 16.11
CA GLY A 64 -1.45 10.35 14.72
C GLY A 64 -2.37 9.75 13.65
N VAL A 65 -3.45 9.08 14.06
CA VAL A 65 -4.45 8.40 13.21
C VAL A 65 -5.86 8.58 13.74
N PRO A 66 -6.91 8.42 12.90
CA PRO A 66 -8.26 8.26 13.41
C PRO A 66 -8.35 7.07 14.36
N ARG A 67 -9.04 7.26 15.48
CA ARG A 67 -9.23 6.21 16.47
C ARG A 67 -10.06 5.06 15.90
N ASP A 68 -9.52 3.85 15.95
CA ASP A 68 -10.20 2.59 15.62
C ASP A 68 -9.81 1.53 16.66
N VAL A 69 -10.61 1.44 17.72
CA VAL A 69 -10.35 0.53 18.84
C VAL A 69 -10.45 -0.93 18.41
N ALA A 70 -11.34 -1.24 17.47
CA ALA A 70 -11.57 -2.61 17.03
C ALA A 70 -10.35 -3.13 16.24
N GLU A 71 -9.87 -2.36 15.28
CA GLU A 71 -8.68 -2.73 14.52
C GLU A 71 -7.41 -2.68 15.39
N GLY A 72 -7.28 -1.68 16.26
CA GLY A 72 -6.15 -1.60 17.20
C GLY A 72 -6.02 -2.84 18.08
N ARG A 73 -7.12 -3.35 18.64
CA ARG A 73 -7.15 -4.61 19.41
C ARG A 73 -6.74 -5.82 18.58
N ARG A 74 -7.21 -5.91 17.33
CA ARG A 74 -6.83 -7.01 16.43
C ARG A 74 -5.32 -7.04 16.18
N LEU A 75 -4.71 -5.88 15.93
CA LEU A 75 -3.26 -5.78 15.71
C LEU A 75 -2.46 -6.20 16.96
N LEU A 76 -2.91 -5.81 18.16
CA LEU A 76 -2.26 -6.22 19.41
C LEU A 76 -2.32 -7.74 19.64
N ILE A 77 -3.48 -8.36 19.43
CA ILE A 77 -3.62 -9.82 19.52
C ILE A 77 -2.68 -10.49 18.52
N GLN A 78 -2.58 -9.96 17.30
CA GLN A 78 -1.68 -10.50 16.29
C GLN A 78 -0.20 -10.33 16.65
N ALA A 79 0.19 -9.20 17.25
CA ALA A 79 1.56 -8.99 17.73
C ALA A 79 1.94 -10.04 18.79
N ASN A 80 1.06 -10.24 19.78
CA ASN A 80 1.26 -11.25 20.82
C ASN A 80 1.34 -12.67 20.24
N ALA A 81 0.48 -13.02 19.28
CA ALA A 81 0.52 -14.32 18.61
C ALA A 81 1.84 -14.55 17.85
N ARG A 82 2.37 -13.53 17.17
CA ARG A 82 3.65 -13.62 16.44
C ARG A 82 4.84 -13.78 17.37
N GLU A 83 4.86 -13.06 18.49
CA GLU A 83 5.87 -13.21 19.53
C GLU A 83 5.84 -14.61 20.16
N LEU A 84 4.64 -15.08 20.57
CA LEU A 84 4.48 -16.41 21.13
C LEU A 84 4.96 -17.49 20.14
N ALA A 85 4.60 -17.38 18.86
CA ALA A 85 5.07 -18.30 17.84
C ALA A 85 6.60 -18.27 17.69
N GLY A 86 7.24 -17.10 17.85
CA GLY A 86 8.70 -16.96 17.89
C GLY A 86 9.31 -17.66 19.09
N SER A 87 8.80 -17.38 20.30
CA SER A 87 9.26 -18.02 21.54
C SER A 87 9.09 -19.53 21.52
N LEU A 88 7.96 -20.03 21.01
CA LEU A 88 7.71 -21.46 20.84
C LEU A 88 8.70 -22.09 19.85
N ARG A 89 8.97 -21.45 18.71
CA ARG A 89 9.99 -21.95 17.77
C ARG A 89 11.38 -22.05 18.40
N SER A 90 11.80 -21.02 19.16
CA SER A 90 13.08 -21.07 19.87
C SER A 90 13.11 -22.16 20.94
N TYR A 91 12.03 -22.30 21.72
CA TYR A 91 11.91 -23.35 22.74
C TYR A 91 11.95 -24.75 22.12
N LEU A 92 11.21 -24.97 21.03
CA LEU A 92 11.17 -26.23 20.31
C LEU A 92 12.51 -26.53 19.64
N SER A 93 13.20 -25.54 19.09
CA SER A 93 14.56 -25.70 18.53
C SER A 93 15.60 -26.12 19.57
N LEU A 94 15.38 -25.79 20.85
CA LEU A 94 16.24 -26.24 21.96
C LEU A 94 15.87 -27.65 22.46
N LYS A 95 14.62 -28.07 22.25
CA LYS A 95 14.10 -29.38 22.69
C LYS A 95 14.12 -30.46 21.60
N SER A 96 14.16 -30.10 20.32
CA SER A 96 14.17 -31.06 19.21
C SER A 96 15.54 -31.69 19.03
N GLY A 97 15.88 -32.59 19.95
CA GLY A 97 16.77 -33.72 19.74
C GLY A 97 16.01 -35.03 19.47
N ASP A 98 14.70 -35.11 19.73
CA ASP A 98 13.84 -36.23 19.30
C ASP A 98 12.34 -35.88 19.45
N GLU A 99 11.51 -36.54 18.65
CA GLU A 99 10.03 -36.65 18.71
C GLU A 99 9.12 -35.45 18.30
N THR A 100 8.67 -35.56 17.04
CA THR A 100 7.28 -35.38 16.54
C THR A 100 6.44 -34.20 17.03
N LEU A 101 6.44 -33.11 16.26
CA LEU A 101 5.29 -32.18 16.17
C LEU A 101 5.05 -31.76 14.72
N THR A 102 4.64 -32.74 13.90
CA THR A 102 4.19 -32.53 12.51
C THR A 102 2.78 -31.89 12.45
N GLU A 103 2.12 -31.64 13.59
CA GLU A 103 0.71 -31.25 13.66
C GLU A 103 0.41 -29.75 13.83
N LEU A 104 1.41 -28.86 13.82
CA LEU A 104 1.16 -27.41 13.69
C LEU A 104 1.25 -26.90 12.24
N ASN A 105 1.51 -27.79 11.28
CA ASN A 105 1.57 -27.48 9.85
C ASN A 105 0.19 -27.29 9.20
N GLY A 106 -0.92 -27.53 9.92
CA GLY A 106 -2.28 -27.50 9.38
C GLY A 106 -2.98 -26.14 9.41
N LEU A 107 -2.50 -25.18 10.21
CA LEU A 107 -3.06 -23.83 10.19
C LEU A 107 -2.36 -23.03 9.09
N GLN A 108 -2.89 -23.13 7.87
CA GLN A 108 -2.77 -22.00 6.95
C GLN A 108 -3.52 -20.82 7.58
N VAL A 109 -2.86 -20.13 8.51
CA VAL A 109 -3.17 -18.73 8.79
C VAL A 109 -2.89 -18.06 7.47
N GLN A 110 -3.92 -17.94 6.62
CA GLN A 110 -3.86 -17.08 5.45
C GLN A 110 -3.27 -15.78 5.97
N GLU A 111 -2.15 -15.39 5.40
CA GLU A 111 -1.39 -14.21 5.79
C GLU A 111 -2.19 -12.98 5.35
N ILE A 112 -3.41 -12.83 5.87
CA ILE A 112 -4.16 -11.60 5.88
C ILE A 112 -3.30 -10.71 6.75
N ARG A 113 -2.41 -9.95 6.11
CA ARG A 113 -1.68 -8.87 6.74
C ARG A 113 -2.73 -7.81 7.06
N PRO A 114 -3.25 -7.69 8.29
CA PRO A 114 -4.37 -6.80 8.60
C PRO A 114 -3.94 -5.34 8.42
N VAL A 115 -2.65 -5.08 8.60
CA VAL A 115 -1.97 -3.85 8.20
C VAL A 115 -2.23 -3.47 6.74
N ASN A 116 -2.37 -4.42 5.82
CA ASN A 116 -2.70 -4.13 4.42
C ASN A 116 -4.13 -3.61 4.28
N ARG A 117 -5.06 -4.20 5.02
CA ARG A 117 -6.46 -3.74 5.03
C ARG A 117 -6.54 -2.35 5.62
N PHE A 118 -5.88 -2.13 6.75
CA PHE A 118 -5.76 -0.82 7.37
C PHE A 118 -5.10 0.22 6.44
N LEU A 119 -3.95 -0.08 5.84
CA LEU A 119 -3.27 0.82 4.91
C LEU A 119 -4.15 1.15 3.71
N LYS A 120 -4.87 0.14 3.17
CA LYS A 120 -5.84 0.36 2.12
C LYS A 120 -6.95 1.31 2.56
N ASP A 121 -7.66 0.98 3.64
CA ASP A 121 -8.78 1.78 4.13
C ASP A 121 -8.33 3.21 4.49
N TRP A 122 -7.11 3.35 5.00
CA TRP A 122 -6.52 4.65 5.28
C TRP A 122 -6.28 5.46 4.01
N PHE A 123 -5.56 4.93 3.01
CA PHE A 123 -5.30 5.68 1.77
C PHE A 123 -6.59 5.89 0.95
N ASP A 124 -7.53 4.95 0.97
CA ASP A 124 -8.83 5.07 0.30
C ASP A 124 -9.75 6.09 0.99
N SER A 125 -9.54 6.39 2.28
CA SER A 125 -10.35 7.40 3.00
C SER A 125 -10.18 8.83 2.49
N GLY A 126 -9.18 9.11 1.65
CA GLY A 126 -8.84 10.45 1.17
C GLY A 126 -8.29 11.39 2.26
N ARG A 127 -8.22 10.94 3.51
CA ARG A 127 -7.71 11.73 4.65
C ARG A 127 -6.19 11.83 4.67
N VAL A 128 -5.51 10.92 3.98
CA VAL A 128 -4.07 10.92 3.77
C VAL A 128 -3.80 10.62 2.30
N VAL A 129 -3.03 11.51 1.67
CA VAL A 129 -2.69 11.43 0.25
C VAL A 129 -1.28 10.84 0.14
N LEU A 130 -1.10 9.91 -0.79
CA LEU A 130 0.23 9.47 -1.18
C LEU A 130 1.03 10.66 -1.76
N ALA A 131 2.35 10.61 -1.68
CA ALA A 131 3.17 11.60 -2.38
C ALA A 131 2.87 11.54 -3.89
N GLU A 132 3.01 12.69 -4.56
CA GLU A 132 2.61 12.86 -5.95
C GLU A 132 3.18 11.76 -6.87
N GLY A 133 2.31 11.12 -7.64
CA GLY A 133 2.66 10.04 -8.56
C GLY A 133 2.78 8.64 -7.95
N LEU A 134 2.78 8.48 -6.62
CA LEU A 134 2.81 7.17 -5.96
C LEU A 134 1.43 6.51 -5.97
N ARG A 135 1.41 5.18 -6.14
CA ARG A 135 0.17 4.39 -6.32
C ARG A 135 0.04 3.27 -5.30
N MET A 136 -1.20 2.81 -5.09
CA MET A 136 -1.48 1.59 -4.35
C MET A 136 -1.47 0.36 -5.27
N CYS A 137 -1.11 -0.80 -4.71
CA CYS A 137 -1.30 -2.08 -5.40
C CYS A 137 -2.80 -2.33 -5.63
N SER A 138 -3.18 -2.66 -6.86
CA SER A 138 -4.59 -2.84 -7.24
C SER A 138 -5.22 -4.11 -6.65
N HIS A 139 -4.41 -5.06 -6.18
CA HIS A 139 -4.94 -6.21 -5.46
C HIS A 139 -5.49 -5.77 -4.10
N GLY A 140 -6.81 -5.92 -3.91
CA GLY A 140 -7.51 -5.43 -2.72
C GLY A 140 -7.02 -5.99 -1.37
N GLY A 141 -6.43 -7.19 -1.35
CA GLY A 141 -5.84 -7.77 -0.14
C GLY A 141 -4.37 -7.37 0.11
N CYS A 142 -3.74 -6.65 -0.82
CA CYS A 142 -2.33 -6.28 -0.73
C CYS A 142 -2.09 -4.98 0.03
N GLY A 143 -2.88 -3.93 -0.23
CA GLY A 143 -2.77 -2.65 0.49
C GLY A 143 -1.37 -2.02 0.52
N ARG A 144 -0.47 -2.42 -0.39
CA ARG A 144 0.92 -1.93 -0.42
C ARG A 144 0.97 -0.63 -1.22
N PRO A 145 1.45 0.48 -0.63
CA PRO A 145 1.77 1.70 -1.37
C PRO A 145 3.13 1.58 -2.07
N GLU A 146 3.27 2.25 -3.20
CA GLU A 146 4.58 2.51 -3.81
C GLU A 146 5.44 3.34 -2.86
N THR A 147 6.74 3.05 -2.86
CA THR A 147 7.72 3.80 -2.08
C THR A 147 8.60 4.68 -2.97
N ARG A 148 8.53 4.43 -4.29
CA ARG A 148 9.17 5.18 -5.37
C ARG A 148 8.23 5.20 -6.57
N SER A 149 8.28 6.28 -7.34
CA SER A 149 7.48 6.39 -8.57
C SER A 149 7.77 5.21 -9.50
N HIS A 150 6.70 4.63 -10.06
CA HIS A 150 6.77 3.52 -11.02
C HIS A 150 7.45 2.24 -10.48
N GLU A 151 7.42 2.01 -9.17
CA GLU A 151 7.88 0.77 -8.56
C GLU A 151 7.00 -0.43 -8.97
N PHE A 152 5.70 -0.20 -9.20
CA PHE A 152 4.75 -1.26 -9.51
C PHE A 152 4.60 -1.51 -11.01
N ARG A 153 4.38 -2.77 -11.37
CA ARG A 153 4.16 -3.18 -12.76
C ARG A 153 2.71 -3.01 -13.16
N ARG A 154 2.47 -2.44 -14.34
CA ARG A 154 1.12 -2.33 -14.91
C ARG A 154 0.68 -3.66 -15.51
N CYS A 155 -0.63 -3.92 -15.54
CA CYS A 155 -1.16 -5.01 -16.34
C CYS A 155 -0.80 -4.79 -17.82
N SER A 156 -0.20 -5.79 -18.46
CA SER A 156 0.26 -5.69 -19.85
C SER A 156 -0.87 -5.60 -20.88
N VAL A 157 -2.10 -6.01 -20.50
CA VAL A 157 -3.26 -5.97 -21.39
C VAL A 157 -3.96 -4.61 -21.32
N CYS A 158 -4.41 -4.21 -20.13
CA CYS A 158 -5.20 -2.98 -19.98
C CYS A 158 -4.37 -1.75 -19.60
N GLY A 159 -3.19 -1.89 -19.01
CA GLY A 159 -2.40 -0.76 -18.49
C GLY A 159 -3.00 0.00 -17.30
N LYS A 160 -4.27 -0.23 -16.93
CA LYS A 160 -5.02 0.56 -15.93
C LYS A 160 -4.65 0.25 -14.47
N VAL A 161 -4.35 -1.01 -14.17
CA VAL A 161 -4.04 -1.48 -12.80
C VAL A 161 -2.54 -1.69 -12.59
N ASN A 162 -2.08 -1.57 -11.36
CA ASN A 162 -0.66 -1.64 -10.97
C ASN A 162 -0.46 -2.67 -9.85
N TYR A 163 0.56 -3.51 -9.94
CA TYR A 163 0.84 -4.57 -8.98
C TYR A 163 2.27 -4.54 -8.46
N CYS A 164 2.43 -4.73 -7.16
CA CYS A 164 3.75 -4.82 -6.54
C CYS A 164 4.47 -6.14 -6.84
N SER A 165 3.77 -7.17 -7.33
CA SER A 165 4.33 -8.47 -7.66
C SER A 165 3.43 -9.25 -8.63
N ARG A 166 4.00 -10.24 -9.33
CA ARG A 166 3.24 -11.19 -10.14
C ARG A 166 2.22 -11.99 -9.33
N GLY A 167 2.50 -12.27 -8.06
CA GLY A 167 1.56 -12.93 -7.16
C GLY A 167 0.30 -12.09 -6.91
N CYS A 168 0.46 -10.79 -6.65
CA CYS A 168 -0.69 -9.88 -6.49
C CYS A 168 -1.51 -9.75 -7.77
N GLN A 169 -0.84 -9.70 -8.93
CA GLN A 169 -1.53 -9.73 -10.23
C GLN A 169 -2.35 -11.01 -10.39
N ALA A 170 -1.78 -12.18 -10.10
CA ALA A 170 -2.49 -13.46 -10.24
C ALA A 170 -3.68 -13.59 -9.28
N LEU A 171 -3.55 -13.14 -8.04
CA LEU A 171 -4.64 -13.13 -7.07
C LEU A 171 -5.77 -12.20 -7.51
N ASP A 172 -5.45 -10.98 -7.93
CA ASP A 172 -6.44 -10.02 -8.41
C ASP A 172 -7.13 -10.49 -9.71
N TRP A 173 -6.37 -11.11 -10.61
CA TRP A 173 -6.88 -11.74 -11.84
C TRP A 173 -7.95 -12.78 -11.54
N ARG A 174 -7.69 -13.66 -10.58
CA ARG A 174 -8.64 -14.72 -10.17
C ARG A 174 -9.92 -14.16 -9.56
N VAL A 175 -9.84 -13.04 -8.85
CA VAL A 175 -10.96 -12.52 -8.05
C VAL A 175 -11.85 -11.56 -8.83
N LYS A 176 -11.27 -10.65 -9.63
CA LYS A 176 -12.06 -9.63 -10.36
C LYS A 176 -11.47 -9.21 -11.69
N HIS A 177 -10.14 -9.07 -11.77
CA HIS A 177 -9.54 -8.32 -12.87
C HIS A 177 -9.72 -9.03 -14.22
N LYS A 178 -9.80 -10.38 -14.24
CA LYS A 178 -10.07 -11.15 -15.46
C LYS A 178 -11.34 -10.69 -16.20
N MET A 179 -12.37 -10.28 -15.46
CA MET A 179 -13.66 -9.86 -16.03
C MET A 179 -13.69 -8.38 -16.42
N GLU A 180 -12.81 -7.57 -15.83
CA GLU A 180 -12.75 -6.11 -16.03
C GLU A 180 -11.65 -5.69 -17.02
N CYS A 181 -10.73 -6.59 -17.36
CA CYS A 181 -9.56 -6.28 -18.16
C CYS A 181 -9.91 -6.15 -19.65
N ALA A 182 -9.76 -4.94 -20.19
CA ALA A 182 -9.89 -4.64 -21.61
C ALA A 182 -8.66 -3.82 -22.10
N PRO A 183 -8.20 -4.03 -23.34
CA PRO A 183 -7.12 -3.24 -23.93
C PRO A 183 -7.39 -1.73 -23.86
N LEU A 184 -6.35 -0.95 -23.58
CA LEU A 184 -6.48 0.51 -23.48
C LEU A 184 -6.86 1.15 -24.82
N ASP A 185 -6.51 0.52 -25.94
CA ASP A 185 -6.60 1.09 -27.30
C ASP A 185 -8.01 1.13 -27.89
N LEU A 186 -9.00 0.47 -27.27
CA LEU A 186 -10.38 0.47 -27.75
C LEU A 186 -11.14 1.79 -27.50
N TRP A 187 -10.57 2.74 -26.75
CA TRP A 187 -11.21 4.03 -26.44
C TRP A 187 -10.70 5.20 -27.28
N VAL A 188 -9.59 5.05 -28.02
CA VAL A 188 -9.05 6.11 -28.89
C VAL A 188 -9.68 6.06 -30.30
N GLY A 189 -10.25 4.92 -30.70
CA GLY A 189 -10.82 4.74 -32.05
C GLY A 189 -12.30 5.15 -32.22
N ALA A 190 -13.04 5.43 -31.14
CA ALA A 190 -14.49 5.70 -31.21
C ALA A 190 -14.84 7.18 -31.47
N ALA A 191 -13.86 8.09 -31.48
CA ALA A 191 -14.07 9.52 -31.70
C ALA A 191 -13.76 10.00 -33.13
N ALA A 192 -13.42 9.09 -34.06
CA ALA A 192 -12.83 9.46 -35.36
C ALA A 192 -13.55 8.91 -36.59
N ILE A 193 -14.83 8.55 -36.52
CA ILE A 193 -15.61 8.18 -37.72
C ILE A 193 -17.01 8.78 -37.63
N GLY A 194 -17.28 9.81 -38.44
CA GLY A 194 -18.62 10.40 -38.56
C GLY A 194 -18.75 11.76 -39.27
N VAL A 195 -18.34 11.84 -40.55
CA VAL A 195 -18.97 12.58 -41.69
C VAL A 195 -19.16 14.12 -41.56
N GLY A 196 -18.81 14.99 -42.53
CA GLY A 196 -18.35 14.81 -43.90
C GLY A 196 -18.03 16.17 -44.56
N ASP A 197 -17.29 16.09 -45.67
CA ASP A 197 -17.00 17.19 -46.59
C ASP A 197 -18.27 17.65 -47.32
N GLU A 198 -18.54 18.95 -47.31
CA GLU A 198 -19.25 19.64 -48.40
C GLU A 198 -18.51 20.95 -48.70
N ASP A 199 -17.86 20.97 -49.87
CA ASP A 199 -17.33 22.14 -50.55
C ASP A 199 -18.49 23.07 -50.95
N VAL A 200 -18.40 24.36 -50.60
CA VAL A 200 -19.12 25.43 -51.31
C VAL A 200 -18.32 26.73 -51.34
N ASP A 201 -17.77 26.97 -52.53
CA ASP A 201 -17.52 28.22 -53.26
C ASP A 201 -16.89 29.45 -52.59
N ALA A 202 -15.74 29.80 -53.15
CA ALA A 202 -15.10 31.09 -53.08
C ALA A 202 -16.00 32.19 -53.68
N VAL A 203 -16.17 33.28 -52.93
CA VAL A 203 -16.49 34.59 -53.50
C VAL A 203 -15.48 35.59 -52.95
N GLU A 204 -14.53 35.96 -53.80
CA GLU A 204 -13.71 37.16 -53.63
C GLU A 204 -14.60 38.39 -53.74
N VAL A 205 -14.53 39.29 -52.76
CA VAL A 205 -14.87 40.70 -52.95
C VAL A 205 -13.78 41.54 -52.28
N GLU A 206 -12.90 42.09 -53.12
CA GLU A 206 -12.07 43.25 -52.79
C GLU A 206 -12.96 44.45 -52.46
N ASN A 207 -12.64 45.23 -51.41
CA ASN A 207 -12.05 46.58 -51.56
C ASN A 207 -12.17 47.48 -50.32
N HIS A 208 -11.02 48.09 -50.00
CA HIS A 208 -10.82 49.49 -49.59
C HIS A 208 -11.43 50.04 -48.27
N ALA A 209 -10.50 50.25 -47.33
CA ALA A 209 -10.06 51.54 -46.76
C ALA A 209 -11.00 52.48 -45.99
N ALA A 210 -10.36 53.22 -45.06
CA ALA A 210 -10.80 54.34 -44.19
C ALA A 210 -11.45 53.89 -42.86
N ARG A 211 -10.96 54.25 -41.67
CA ARG A 211 -10.08 55.33 -41.21
C ARG A 211 -9.43 54.95 -39.88
#